data_AF-A0AAV0D5V9-F1
#
_entry.id   AF-A0AAV0D5V9-F1
#
_cell.length_a   1.000
_cell.length_b   1.000
_cell.length_c   1.000
_cell.angle_alpha   90.00
_cell.angle_beta   90.00
_cell.angle_gamma   90.00
#
_symmetry.space_group_name_H-M   'P 1'
#
loop_
_entity.id
_entity.type
_entity.pdbx_description
1 polymer ?
#
loop_
_entity_poly.entity_id
_entity_poly.type
_entity_poly.pdbx_seq_one_letter_code
_entity_poly.pdbx_strand_id
1 'polypeptide(L)'
;MASEEDKVILLCTRVSMFAMRVKMALSLKDVHFESKTEDLRNKSSLLLEMNPVHKKIPVLIHNGKPVCESLIILEYLYEVWNKRTPLLPSDPYKRAQARFWADFIDKKIYEGVMAWMSKTKDGKAITEELADNLKLLEEELGGNSYFGGEGESIGFLDLVLMSYYTWLLALENDVRFNIEAQCPKLFEWGKRCLHNKAISSSLTDPLELSVFVLKMRKTSGID
;
A
#
# COMPACT_ATOMS: atom_id res chain seq x y z
N MET A 1 38.99 -2.72 -4.92
CA MET A 1 37.82 -1.84 -5.16
C MET A 1 36.71 -2.41 -4.31
N ALA A 2 36.25 -1.68 -3.29
CA ALA A 2 35.11 -2.13 -2.50
C ALA A 2 33.94 -2.31 -3.46
N SER A 3 33.24 -3.45 -3.41
CA SER A 3 31.97 -3.60 -4.09
C SER A 3 31.08 -2.44 -3.64
N GLU A 4 30.65 -1.58 -4.55
CA GLU A 4 29.60 -0.61 -4.25
C GLU A 4 28.42 -1.39 -3.67
N GLU A 5 28.14 -1.21 -2.38
CA GLU A 5 26.91 -1.72 -1.78
C GLU A 5 25.72 -1.14 -2.57
N ASP A 6 24.74 -1.99 -2.92
CA ASP A 6 23.52 -1.57 -3.60
C ASP A 6 22.83 -0.46 -2.80
N LYS A 7 22.95 0.78 -3.27
CA LYS A 7 22.44 1.95 -2.57
C LYS A 7 20.98 2.14 -2.94
N VAL A 8 20.10 1.86 -1.97
CA VAL A 8 18.66 2.02 -2.11
C VAL A 8 18.17 3.15 -1.19
N ILE A 9 17.53 4.16 -1.77
CA ILE A 9 16.86 5.24 -1.04
C ILE A 9 15.38 5.22 -1.40
N LEU A 10 14.51 5.44 -0.41
CA LEU A 10 13.07 5.61 -0.61
C LEU A 10 12.62 7.00 -0.16
N LEU A 11 12.25 7.85 -1.11
CA LEU A 11 11.55 9.10 -0.80
C LEU A 11 10.09 8.77 -0.49
N CYS A 12 9.62 9.09 0.72
CA CYS A 12 8.28 8.70 1.15
C CYS A 12 7.70 9.62 2.23
N THR A 13 6.48 9.31 2.67
CA THR A 13 5.96 9.77 3.95
C THR A 13 5.54 8.55 4.77
N ARG A 14 5.45 8.71 6.10
CA ARG A 14 5.03 7.63 7.00
C ARG A 14 3.61 7.16 6.67
N VAL A 15 2.69 8.10 6.49
CA VAL A 15 1.25 7.84 6.27
C VAL A 15 0.87 7.41 4.85
N SER A 16 1.77 7.47 3.86
CA SER A 16 1.42 7.14 2.47
C SER A 16 1.21 5.63 2.28
N MET A 17 -0.03 5.22 1.97
CA MET A 17 -0.37 3.84 1.56
C MET A 17 0.52 3.34 0.41
N PHE A 18 0.76 4.19 -0.60
CA PHE A 18 1.66 3.86 -1.71
C PHE A 18 3.11 3.61 -1.24
N ALA A 19 3.62 4.39 -0.29
CA ALA A 19 4.95 4.12 0.25
C ALA A 19 5.00 2.87 1.13
N MET A 20 3.93 2.58 1.88
CA MET A 20 3.85 1.39 2.74
C MET A 20 3.98 0.10 1.92
N ARG A 21 3.35 -0.02 0.74
CA ARG A 21 3.52 -1.22 -0.11
C ARG A 21 4.96 -1.42 -0.56
N VAL A 22 5.68 -0.35 -0.88
CA VAL A 22 7.11 -0.40 -1.23
C VAL A 22 7.96 -0.83 -0.04
N LYS A 23 7.70 -0.28 1.16
CA LYS A 23 8.41 -0.67 2.40
C LYS A 23 8.23 -2.15 2.71
N MET A 24 6.99 -2.65 2.64
CA MET A 24 6.70 -4.07 2.84
C MET A 24 7.47 -4.95 1.85
N ALA A 25 7.51 -4.57 0.57
CA ALA A 25 8.25 -5.31 -0.45
C ALA A 25 9.76 -5.36 -0.17
N LEU A 26 10.36 -4.21 0.18
CA LEU A 26 11.77 -4.12 0.55
C LEU A 26 12.07 -4.99 1.79
N SER A 27 11.23 -4.93 2.81
CA SER A 27 11.39 -5.72 4.04
C SER A 27 11.24 -7.23 3.82
N LEU A 28 10.27 -7.69 3.01
CA LEU A 28 10.14 -9.11 2.67
C LEU A 28 11.35 -9.63 1.88
N LYS A 29 11.93 -8.76 1.05
CA LYS A 29 13.13 -9.06 0.26
C LYS A 29 14.43 -8.89 1.04
N ASP A 30 14.37 -8.38 2.27
CA ASP A 30 15.53 -8.11 3.12
C ASP A 30 16.53 -7.16 2.44
N VAL A 31 15.99 -6.15 1.74
CA VAL A 31 16.77 -5.10 1.10
C VAL A 31 16.95 -3.97 2.09
N HIS A 32 18.21 -3.66 2.42
CA HIS A 32 18.53 -2.48 3.21
C HIS A 32 18.29 -1.21 2.38
N PHE A 33 17.63 -0.21 2.98
CA PHE A 33 17.35 1.06 2.32
C PHE A 33 17.34 2.23 3.31
N GLU A 34 17.66 3.42 2.81
CA GLU A 34 17.49 4.67 3.54
C GLU A 34 16.10 5.25 3.25
N SER A 35 15.27 5.43 4.28
CA SER A 35 13.97 6.09 4.16
C SER A 35 14.12 7.59 4.37
N LYS A 36 13.88 8.40 3.33
CA LYS A 36 13.86 9.86 3.43
C LYS A 36 12.43 10.38 3.44
N THR A 37 12.02 10.97 4.56
CA THR A 37 10.68 11.54 4.72
C THR A 37 10.58 12.89 4.01
N GLU A 38 9.55 13.06 3.18
CA GLU A 38 9.25 14.30 2.43
C GLU A 38 8.18 15.16 3.15
N ASP A 39 8.33 16.48 3.12
CA ASP A 39 7.22 17.40 3.38
C ASP A 39 6.50 17.69 2.06
N LEU A 40 5.30 17.13 1.88
CA LEU A 40 4.57 17.27 0.62
C LEU A 40 4.02 18.69 0.36
N ARG A 41 4.04 19.58 1.37
CA ARG A 41 3.73 21.00 1.22
C ARG A 41 4.96 21.82 0.81
N ASN A 42 6.16 21.31 1.07
CA ASN A 42 7.43 21.92 0.72
C ASN A 42 8.40 20.85 0.19
N LYS A 43 8.12 20.38 -1.03
CA LYS A 43 8.80 19.23 -1.66
C LYS A 43 10.29 19.51 -1.82
N SER A 44 11.13 18.53 -1.47
CA SER A 44 12.58 18.68 -1.60
C SER A 44 13.03 18.83 -3.06
N SER A 45 14.19 19.46 -3.27
CA SER A 45 14.82 19.50 -4.60
C SER A 45 15.08 18.10 -5.14
N LEU A 46 15.47 17.17 -4.27
CA LEU A 46 15.71 15.77 -4.62
C LEU A 46 14.44 15.10 -5.16
N LEU A 47 13.27 15.30 -4.54
CA LEU A 47 12.00 14.77 -5.05
C LEU A 47 11.66 15.37 -6.42
N LEU A 48 11.85 16.67 -6.58
CA LEU A 48 11.56 17.37 -7.85
C LEU A 48 12.50 16.93 -8.99
N GLU A 49 13.75 16.60 -8.67
CA GLU A 49 14.73 16.06 -9.60
C GLU A 49 14.43 14.59 -9.97
N MET A 50 14.10 13.76 -8.96
CA MET A 50 13.92 12.33 -9.15
C MET A 50 12.54 11.95 -9.71
N ASN A 51 11.54 12.81 -9.55
CA ASN A 51 10.22 12.66 -10.18
C ASN A 51 9.72 14.00 -10.74
N PRO A 52 10.32 14.52 -11.83
CA PRO A 52 9.98 15.84 -12.36
C PRO A 52 8.58 15.89 -12.97
N VAL A 53 8.08 14.74 -13.47
CA VAL A 53 6.76 14.62 -14.12
C VAL A 53 5.64 14.77 -13.10
N HIS A 54 5.57 13.87 -12.11
CA HIS A 54 4.46 13.85 -11.16
C HIS A 54 4.75 14.57 -9.85
N LYS A 55 6.03 14.71 -9.47
CA LYS A 55 6.45 15.33 -8.21
C LYS A 55 5.77 14.65 -7.00
N LYS A 56 5.59 13.33 -7.08
CA LYS A 56 4.90 12.48 -6.10
C LYS A 56 5.85 11.48 -5.47
N ILE A 57 5.52 11.06 -4.25
CA ILE A 57 6.09 9.90 -3.58
C ILE A 57 5.15 8.68 -3.72
N PRO A 58 5.64 7.45 -3.55
CA PRO A 58 7.05 7.07 -3.35
C PRO A 58 7.92 7.23 -4.59
N VAL A 59 9.21 7.48 -4.36
CA VAL A 59 10.26 7.35 -5.38
C VAL A 59 11.34 6.44 -4.81
N LEU A 60 11.60 5.32 -5.48
CA LEU A 60 12.73 4.45 -5.16
C LEU A 60 13.93 4.92 -5.98
N ILE A 61 15.05 5.21 -5.34
CA ILE A 61 16.30 5.55 -6.01
C ILE A 61 17.25 4.39 -5.79
N HIS A 62 17.52 3.63 -6.85
CA HIS A 62 18.44 2.49 -6.81
C HIS A 62 19.70 2.84 -7.60
N ASN A 63 20.84 2.93 -6.91
CA ASN A 63 22.14 3.30 -7.50
C ASN A 63 22.05 4.61 -8.33
N GLY A 64 21.39 5.61 -7.74
CA GLY A 64 21.19 6.93 -8.35
C GLY A 64 20.08 7.01 -9.41
N LYS A 65 19.42 5.90 -9.74
CA LYS A 65 18.38 5.86 -10.78
C LYS A 65 16.98 5.84 -10.14
N PRO A 66 16.10 6.80 -10.44
CA PRO A 66 14.77 6.82 -9.88
C PRO A 66 13.82 5.84 -10.58
N VAL A 67 12.98 5.19 -9.78
CA VAL A 67 11.80 4.43 -10.19
C VAL A 67 10.61 5.06 -9.47
N CYS A 68 9.66 5.55 -10.26
CA CYS A 68 8.45 6.21 -9.79
C CYS A 68 7.24 5.28 -9.95
N GLU A 69 6.12 5.68 -9.37
CA GLU A 69 4.86 4.94 -9.35
C GLU A 69 4.95 3.62 -8.61
N SER A 70 4.08 3.48 -7.64
CA SER A 70 4.32 2.55 -6.57
C SER A 70 4.09 1.09 -6.96
N LEU A 71 3.18 0.79 -7.89
CA LEU A 71 3.06 -0.53 -8.53
C LEU A 71 4.25 -0.85 -9.44
N ILE A 72 4.77 0.14 -10.17
CA ILE A 72 5.95 -0.03 -11.02
C ILE A 72 7.19 -0.31 -10.15
N ILE A 73 7.33 0.37 -9.01
CA ILE A 73 8.37 0.09 -8.03
C ILE A 73 8.27 -1.36 -7.53
N LEU A 74 7.06 -1.88 -7.24
CA LEU A 74 6.90 -3.27 -6.82
C LEU A 74 7.37 -4.27 -7.88
N GLU A 75 7.03 -4.05 -9.16
CA GLU A 75 7.50 -4.87 -10.27
C GLU A 75 9.03 -4.79 -10.42
N TYR A 76 9.59 -3.60 -10.32
CA TYR A 76 11.04 -3.39 -10.36
C TYR A 76 11.78 -4.15 -9.24
N LEU A 77 11.29 -4.05 -7.99
CA LEU A 77 11.86 -4.77 -6.85
C LEU A 77 11.81 -6.28 -7.05
N TYR A 78 10.75 -6.77 -7.71
CA TYR A 78 10.59 -8.18 -8.03
C TYR A 78 11.64 -8.67 -9.04
N GLU A 79 11.85 -7.92 -10.12
CA GLU A 79 12.78 -8.29 -11.18
C GLU A 79 14.25 -8.20 -10.74
N VAL A 80 14.59 -7.17 -9.95
CA VAL A 80 15.98 -6.94 -9.51
C VAL A 80 16.39 -7.89 -8.38
N TRP A 81 15.53 -8.07 -7.36
CA TRP A 81 15.83 -8.94 -6.21
C TRP A 81 15.00 -10.24 -6.29
N ASN A 82 15.31 -11.06 -7.30
CA ASN A 82 14.57 -12.29 -7.64
C ASN A 82 14.98 -13.55 -6.86
N LYS A 83 15.92 -13.45 -5.90
CA LYS A 83 16.45 -14.60 -5.13
C LYS A 83 15.46 -15.21 -4.12
N ARG A 84 14.28 -14.60 -3.93
CA ARG A 84 13.24 -15.04 -2.97
C ARG A 84 11.92 -15.30 -3.70
N THR A 85 10.92 -15.78 -2.94
CA THR A 85 9.57 -16.09 -3.43
C THR A 85 9.04 -15.01 -4.37
N PRO A 86 8.57 -15.39 -5.57
CA PRO A 86 8.11 -14.42 -6.54
C PRO A 86 6.81 -13.74 -6.07
N LEU A 87 6.76 -12.42 -6.21
CA LEU A 87 5.56 -11.64 -5.84
C LEU A 87 4.47 -11.74 -6.90
N LEU A 88 4.85 -11.91 -8.18
CA LEU A 88 3.93 -12.09 -9.30
C LEU A 88 4.02 -13.52 -9.85
N PRO A 89 2.90 -14.09 -10.31
CA PRO A 89 2.89 -15.37 -11.02
C PRO A 89 3.75 -15.33 -12.30
N SER A 90 4.42 -16.45 -12.60
CA SER A 90 5.15 -16.64 -13.86
C SER A 90 4.21 -16.77 -15.05
N ASP A 91 3.02 -17.35 -14.84
CA ASP A 91 1.96 -17.44 -15.85
C ASP A 91 1.47 -16.04 -16.28
N PRO A 92 1.49 -15.72 -17.59
CA PRO A 92 1.08 -14.39 -18.08
C PRO A 92 -0.36 -14.02 -17.75
N TYR A 93 -1.30 -14.97 -17.77
CA TYR A 93 -2.70 -14.69 -17.49
C TYR A 93 -2.90 -14.36 -16.01
N LYS A 94 -2.37 -15.18 -15.10
CA LYS A 94 -2.42 -14.92 -13.65
C LYS A 94 -1.73 -13.60 -13.30
N ARG A 95 -0.63 -13.25 -13.97
CA ARG A 95 0.03 -11.94 -13.80
C ARG A 95 -0.83 -10.77 -14.29
N ALA A 96 -1.56 -10.94 -15.39
CA ALA A 96 -2.51 -9.94 -15.86
C ALA A 96 -3.67 -9.75 -14.87
N GLN A 97 -4.19 -10.83 -14.28
CA GLN A 97 -5.22 -10.77 -13.23
C GLN A 97 -4.71 -10.04 -11.98
N ALA A 98 -3.49 -10.32 -11.53
CA ALA A 98 -2.88 -9.60 -10.41
C ALA A 98 -2.75 -8.09 -10.68
N ARG A 99 -2.41 -7.68 -11.91
CA ARG A 99 -2.35 -6.27 -12.29
C ARG A 99 -3.73 -5.62 -12.36
N PHE A 100 -4.73 -6.34 -12.86
CA PHE A 100 -6.11 -5.88 -12.90
C PHE A 100 -6.63 -5.58 -11.49
N TRP A 101 -6.46 -6.52 -10.55
CA TRP A 101 -6.91 -6.32 -9.18
C TRP A 101 -6.13 -5.23 -8.43
N ALA A 102 -4.84 -5.06 -8.73
CA ALA A 102 -4.07 -3.94 -8.17
C ALA A 102 -4.58 -2.58 -8.66
N ASP A 103 -4.92 -2.47 -9.95
CA ASP A 103 -5.57 -1.28 -10.53
C ASP A 103 -6.97 -1.05 -9.93
N PHE A 104 -7.74 -2.11 -9.73
CA PHE A 104 -9.03 -2.04 -9.04
C PHE A 104 -8.87 -1.46 -7.63
N ILE A 105 -7.90 -1.95 -6.84
CA ILE A 105 -7.65 -1.45 -5.48
C ILE A 105 -7.24 0.03 -5.51
N ASP A 106 -6.29 0.41 -6.36
CA ASP A 106 -5.80 1.80 -6.49
C ASP A 106 -6.87 2.77 -6.99
N LYS A 107 -7.93 2.28 -7.62
CA LYS A 107 -9.10 3.09 -8.02
C LYS A 107 -10.17 3.11 -6.93
N LYS A 108 -10.64 1.94 -6.51
CA LYS A 108 -11.87 1.79 -5.72
C LYS A 108 -11.66 1.95 -4.22
N ILE A 109 -10.64 1.29 -3.67
CA ILE A 109 -10.35 1.38 -2.24
C ILE A 109 -9.75 2.75 -1.91
N TYR A 110 -8.88 3.25 -2.79
CA TYR A 110 -8.36 4.62 -2.69
C TYR A 110 -9.46 5.68 -2.71
N GLU A 111 -10.44 5.57 -3.63
CA GLU A 111 -11.57 6.51 -3.70
C GLU A 111 -12.33 6.57 -2.37
N GLY A 112 -12.65 5.43 -1.76
CA GLY A 112 -13.35 5.39 -0.47
C GLY A 112 -12.54 6.01 0.66
N VAL A 113 -11.24 5.70 0.77
CA VAL A 113 -10.34 6.30 1.76
C VAL A 113 -10.23 7.81 1.56
N MET A 114 -10.08 8.28 0.32
CA MET A 114 -9.99 9.71 0.02
C MET A 114 -11.30 10.45 0.27
N ALA A 115 -12.43 9.81 -0.04
CA ALA A 115 -13.76 10.36 0.22
C ALA A 115 -13.99 10.56 1.71
N TRP A 116 -13.58 9.58 2.53
CA TRP A 116 -13.55 9.72 3.98
C TRP A 116 -12.63 10.83 4.43
N MET A 117 -11.34 10.80 4.07
CA MET A 117 -10.35 11.79 4.50
C MET A 117 -10.83 13.22 4.24
N SER A 118 -11.37 13.47 3.04
CA SER A 118 -11.76 14.79 2.56
C SER A 118 -13.23 15.15 2.84
N LYS A 119 -13.99 14.27 3.51
CA LYS A 119 -15.44 14.41 3.75
C LYS A 119 -16.25 14.79 2.49
N THR A 120 -15.95 14.16 1.36
CA THR A 120 -16.67 14.44 0.10
C THR A 120 -17.92 13.60 -0.10
N LYS A 121 -18.05 12.50 0.67
CA LYS A 121 -19.25 11.66 0.76
C LYS A 121 -19.60 11.50 2.24
N ASP A 122 -20.87 11.25 2.54
CA ASP A 122 -21.28 10.88 3.89
C ASP A 122 -20.79 9.47 4.26
N GLY A 123 -20.77 9.18 5.56
CA GLY A 123 -20.28 7.90 6.07
C GLY A 123 -21.02 6.69 5.48
N LYS A 124 -22.34 6.79 5.30
CA LYS A 124 -23.15 5.68 4.81
C LYS A 124 -22.80 5.34 3.36
N ALA A 125 -22.73 6.35 2.49
CA ALA A 125 -22.33 6.17 1.09
C ALA A 125 -20.92 5.55 0.97
N ILE A 126 -19.98 6.01 1.81
CA ILE A 126 -18.62 5.44 1.86
C ILE A 126 -18.67 3.97 2.28
N THR A 127 -19.41 3.64 3.34
CA THR A 127 -19.48 2.26 3.85
C THR A 127 -20.15 1.30 2.88
N GLU A 128 -21.20 1.73 2.15
CA GLU A 128 -21.91 0.89 1.18
C GLU A 128 -20.98 0.57 -0.01
N GLU A 129 -20.34 1.59 -0.59
CA GLU A 129 -19.38 1.39 -1.69
C GLU A 129 -18.16 0.56 -1.26
N LEU A 130 -17.61 0.80 -0.07
CA LEU A 130 -16.47 0.01 0.43
C LEU A 130 -16.89 -1.44 0.71
N ALA A 131 -18.07 -1.69 1.26
CA ALA A 131 -18.56 -3.05 1.50
C ALA A 131 -18.64 -3.85 0.20
N ASP A 132 -19.21 -3.26 -0.86
CA ASP A 132 -19.34 -3.93 -2.15
C ASP A 132 -17.97 -4.22 -2.78
N ASN A 133 -17.06 -3.25 -2.74
CA ASN A 133 -15.70 -3.44 -3.28
C ASN A 133 -14.88 -4.47 -2.47
N LEU A 134 -15.02 -4.49 -1.13
CA LEU A 134 -14.31 -5.45 -0.29
C LEU A 134 -14.88 -6.87 -0.44
N LYS A 135 -16.19 -7.04 -0.71
CA LYS A 135 -16.78 -8.34 -1.05
C LYS A 135 -16.21 -8.91 -2.35
N LEU A 136 -16.02 -8.07 -3.38
CA LEU A 136 -15.36 -8.50 -4.62
C LEU A 136 -13.93 -8.99 -4.36
N LEU A 137 -13.18 -8.30 -3.48
CA LEU A 137 -11.83 -8.74 -3.09
C LEU A 137 -11.85 -10.01 -2.24
N GLU A 138 -12.86 -10.20 -1.39
CA GLU A 138 -13.04 -11.42 -0.61
C GLU A 138 -13.39 -12.62 -1.50
N GLU A 139 -14.19 -12.42 -2.55
CA GLU A 139 -14.48 -13.43 -3.57
C GLU A 139 -13.22 -13.81 -4.35
N GLU A 140 -12.41 -12.83 -4.75
CA GLU A 140 -11.12 -13.07 -5.40
C GLU A 140 -10.13 -13.81 -4.49
N LEU A 141 -10.07 -13.46 -3.20
CA LEU A 141 -9.27 -14.20 -2.21
C LEU A 141 -9.73 -15.67 -2.14
N GLY A 142 -11.06 -15.89 -2.21
CA GLY A 142 -11.68 -17.19 -2.31
C GLY A 142 -11.44 -18.06 -1.07
N GLY A 143 -10.71 -19.15 -1.26
CA GLY A 143 -10.30 -20.07 -0.20
C GLY A 143 -8.81 -19.96 0.17
N ASN A 144 -8.08 -19.01 -0.41
CA ASN A 144 -6.64 -18.92 -0.26
C ASN A 144 -6.25 -18.19 1.04
N SER A 145 -5.09 -18.52 1.60
CA SER A 145 -4.51 -17.82 2.75
C SER A 145 -4.06 -16.39 2.41
N TYR A 146 -3.66 -16.16 1.14
CA TYR A 146 -3.16 -14.92 0.57
C TYR A 146 -3.57 -14.82 -0.91
N PHE A 147 -3.57 -13.61 -1.48
CA PHE A 147 -3.85 -13.38 -2.89
C PHE A 147 -2.75 -13.93 -3.83
N GLY A 148 -1.57 -14.25 -3.30
CA GLY A 148 -0.50 -14.95 -4.01
C GLY A 148 -0.87 -16.36 -4.52
N GLY A 149 -1.99 -16.93 -4.06
CA GLY A 149 -2.53 -18.21 -4.52
C GLY A 149 -1.81 -19.43 -3.93
N GLU A 150 -1.54 -20.44 -4.78
CA GLU A 150 -0.94 -21.72 -4.39
C GLU A 150 0.51 -21.51 -3.90
N GLY A 151 0.72 -21.62 -2.59
CA GLY A 151 2.02 -21.47 -1.95
C GLY A 151 2.01 -20.78 -0.58
N GLU A 152 0.83 -20.41 -0.05
CA GLU A 152 0.67 -19.78 1.27
C GLU A 152 1.65 -18.62 1.53
N SER A 153 2.00 -17.88 0.48
CA SER A 153 2.97 -16.79 0.56
C SER A 153 2.35 -15.46 0.19
N ILE A 154 2.83 -14.41 0.85
CA ILE A 154 2.43 -13.03 0.59
C ILE A 154 2.90 -12.65 -0.83
N GLY A 155 1.94 -12.33 -1.70
CA GLY A 155 2.17 -11.93 -3.08
C GLY A 155 1.99 -10.44 -3.33
N PHE A 156 2.03 -10.07 -4.61
CA PHE A 156 1.90 -8.69 -5.09
C PHE A 156 0.62 -8.02 -4.62
N LEU A 157 -0.53 -8.69 -4.79
CA LEU A 157 -1.83 -8.13 -4.39
C LEU A 157 -1.96 -7.95 -2.88
N ASP A 158 -1.37 -8.87 -2.10
CA ASP A 158 -1.38 -8.75 -0.64
C ASP A 158 -0.68 -7.46 -0.20
N LEU A 159 0.46 -7.12 -0.80
CA LEU A 159 1.18 -5.87 -0.53
C LEU A 159 0.37 -4.63 -0.92
N VAL A 160 -0.36 -4.70 -2.03
CA VAL A 160 -1.20 -3.58 -2.48
C VAL A 160 -2.33 -3.38 -1.48
N LEU A 161 -3.14 -4.40 -1.20
CA LEU A 161 -4.30 -4.26 -0.31
C LEU A 161 -3.91 -3.98 1.14
N MET A 162 -2.86 -4.61 1.67
CA MET A 162 -2.42 -4.37 3.06
C MET A 162 -2.00 -2.93 3.30
N SER A 163 -1.53 -2.24 2.27
CA SER A 163 -1.18 -0.82 2.38
C SER A 163 -2.39 0.10 2.58
N TYR A 164 -3.58 -0.36 2.20
CA TYR A 164 -4.86 0.28 2.49
C TYR A 164 -5.53 -0.27 3.76
N TYR A 165 -5.19 -1.49 4.19
CA TYR A 165 -5.87 -2.16 5.30
C TYR A 165 -5.83 -1.34 6.61
N THR A 166 -4.68 -0.76 6.99
CA THR A 166 -4.63 0.08 8.20
C THR A 166 -5.37 1.40 8.05
N TRP A 167 -5.52 1.91 6.83
CA TRP A 167 -6.40 3.04 6.52
C TRP A 167 -7.88 2.68 6.66
N LEU A 168 -8.27 1.49 6.21
CA LEU A 168 -9.63 0.99 6.39
C LEU A 168 -9.95 0.81 7.89
N LEU A 169 -9.03 0.24 8.68
CA LEU A 169 -9.18 0.15 10.15
C LEU A 169 -9.29 1.52 10.83
N ALA A 170 -8.55 2.53 10.35
CA ALA A 170 -8.65 3.90 10.86
C ALA A 170 -10.04 4.49 10.58
N LEU A 171 -10.55 4.26 9.37
CA LEU A 171 -11.87 4.70 8.92
C LEU A 171 -13.01 4.02 9.67
N GLU A 172 -12.91 2.72 9.99
CA GLU A 172 -13.93 1.97 10.75
C GLU A 172 -14.37 2.68 12.02
N ASN A 173 -13.41 3.20 12.77
CA ASN A 173 -13.64 3.91 14.03
C ASN A 173 -14.42 5.22 13.85
N ASP A 174 -14.36 5.84 12.68
CA ASP A 174 -15.00 7.14 12.39
C ASP A 174 -16.39 6.96 11.78
N VAL A 175 -16.56 6.05 10.80
CA VAL A 175 -17.81 5.91 10.03
C VAL A 175 -18.66 4.69 10.41
N ARG A 176 -18.35 4.01 11.52
CA ARG A 176 -19.06 2.80 12.00
C ARG A 176 -19.08 1.67 10.96
N PHE A 177 -18.00 1.53 10.21
CA PHE A 177 -17.77 0.39 9.34
C PHE A 177 -17.17 -0.76 10.14
N ASN A 178 -17.43 -2.00 9.74
CA ASN A 178 -16.85 -3.18 10.37
C ASN A 178 -16.53 -4.23 9.28
N ILE A 179 -15.26 -4.36 8.94
CA ILE A 179 -14.73 -5.28 7.94
C ILE A 179 -14.99 -6.72 8.35
N GLU A 180 -14.85 -7.09 9.63
CA GLU A 180 -15.12 -8.45 10.11
C GLU A 180 -16.57 -8.88 9.84
N ALA A 181 -17.53 -7.99 10.06
CA ALA A 181 -18.95 -8.25 9.82
C ALA A 181 -19.30 -8.28 8.33
N GLN A 182 -18.61 -7.49 7.50
CA GLN A 182 -18.90 -7.39 6.06
C GLN A 182 -18.16 -8.42 5.22
N CYS A 183 -16.90 -8.69 5.57
CA CYS A 183 -15.92 -9.51 4.84
C CYS A 183 -15.03 -10.29 5.82
N PRO A 184 -15.56 -11.32 6.51
CA PRO A 184 -14.86 -12.03 7.58
C PRO A 184 -13.58 -12.75 7.13
N LYS A 185 -13.54 -13.30 5.91
CA LYS A 185 -12.32 -13.94 5.39
C LYS A 185 -11.25 -12.91 5.10
N LEU A 186 -11.64 -11.75 4.57
CA LEU A 186 -10.71 -10.65 4.33
C LEU A 186 -10.17 -10.10 5.66
N PHE A 187 -11.00 -10.02 6.69
CA PHE A 187 -10.54 -9.65 8.04
C PHE A 187 -9.51 -10.66 8.58
N GLU A 188 -9.77 -11.97 8.46
CA GLU A 188 -8.82 -13.01 8.87
C GLU A 188 -7.53 -12.99 8.03
N TRP A 189 -7.62 -12.70 6.74
CA TRP A 189 -6.46 -12.46 5.88
C TRP A 189 -5.62 -11.27 6.37
N GLY A 190 -6.27 -10.16 6.73
CA GLY A 190 -5.58 -8.97 7.25
C GLY A 190 -4.84 -9.27 8.56
N LYS A 191 -5.49 -9.98 9.50
CA LYS A 191 -4.86 -10.48 10.73
C LYS A 191 -3.66 -11.37 10.44
N ARG A 192 -3.80 -12.30 9.49
CA ARG A 192 -2.71 -13.20 9.08
C ARG A 192 -1.51 -12.44 8.52
N CYS A 193 -1.74 -11.44 7.67
CA CYS A 193 -0.70 -10.58 7.15
C CYS A 193 0.01 -9.80 8.26
N LEU A 194 -0.73 -9.27 9.23
CA LEU A 194 -0.16 -8.49 10.36
C LEU A 194 0.70 -9.32 11.31
N HIS A 195 0.51 -10.65 11.39
CA HIS A 195 1.43 -11.54 12.11
C HIS A 195 2.83 -11.60 11.49
N ASN A 196 2.99 -11.24 10.21
CA ASN A 196 4.30 -11.14 9.59
C ASN A 196 4.98 -9.81 9.98
N LYS A 197 6.12 -9.91 10.68
CA LYS A 197 6.88 -8.74 11.17
C LYS A 197 7.32 -7.78 10.06
N ALA A 198 7.66 -8.27 8.88
CA ALA A 198 8.06 -7.43 7.75
C ALA A 198 6.89 -6.56 7.25
N ILE A 199 5.66 -7.08 7.34
CA ILE A 199 4.42 -6.36 7.01
C ILE A 199 4.10 -5.36 8.12
N SER A 200 3.91 -5.82 9.35
CA SER A 200 3.44 -4.96 10.44
C SER A 200 4.39 -3.81 10.77
N SER A 201 5.71 -4.00 10.67
CA SER A 201 6.69 -2.93 10.89
C SER A 201 6.76 -1.88 9.76
N SER A 202 6.20 -2.19 8.58
CA SER A 202 6.19 -1.30 7.42
C SER A 202 4.93 -0.44 7.31
N LEU A 203 3.88 -0.78 8.06
CA LEU A 203 2.58 -0.11 8.06
C LEU A 203 2.54 0.99 9.13
N THR A 204 1.74 2.03 8.88
CA THR A 204 1.41 3.01 9.92
C THR A 204 0.23 2.52 10.73
N ASP A 205 0.31 2.73 12.04
CA ASP A 205 -0.73 2.36 12.99
C ASP A 205 -2.06 3.08 12.68
N PRO A 206 -3.22 2.39 12.74
CA PRO A 206 -4.52 2.99 12.45
C PRO A 206 -4.87 4.22 13.31
N LEU A 207 -4.43 4.27 14.58
CA LEU A 207 -4.66 5.43 15.44
C LEU A 207 -3.83 6.62 14.98
N GLU A 208 -2.57 6.40 14.58
CA GLU A 208 -1.72 7.45 14.01
C GLU A 208 -2.32 8.01 12.72
N LEU A 209 -2.88 7.15 11.85
CA LEU A 209 -3.61 7.56 10.65
C LEU A 209 -4.86 8.38 10.99
N SER A 210 -5.63 7.96 11.99
CA SER A 210 -6.81 8.70 12.46
C SER A 210 -6.44 10.09 12.96
N VAL A 211 -5.39 10.20 13.78
CA VAL A 211 -4.85 11.48 14.26
C VAL A 211 -4.38 12.36 13.11
N PHE A 212 -3.69 11.77 12.12
CA PHE A 212 -3.27 12.48 10.91
C PHE A 212 -4.47 13.07 10.16
N VAL A 213 -5.54 12.29 9.95
CA VAL A 213 -6.76 12.75 9.27
C VAL A 213 -7.44 13.89 10.04
N LEU A 214 -7.59 13.77 11.36
CA LEU A 214 -8.16 14.82 12.19
C LEU A 214 -7.35 16.13 12.10
N LYS A 215 -6.02 16.04 12.16
CA LYS A 215 -5.14 17.20 12.01
C LYS A 215 -5.26 17.82 10.62
N MET A 216 -5.27 16.99 9.58
CA MET A 216 -5.39 17.42 8.19
C MET A 216 -6.71 18.15 7.94
N ARG A 217 -7.83 17.57 8.40
CA ARG A 217 -9.17 18.17 8.32
C ARG A 217 -9.20 19.54 9.00
N LYS A 218 -8.71 19.62 10.24
CA LYS A 218 -8.59 20.88 10.99
C LYS A 218 -7.75 21.94 10.26
N THR A 219 -6.61 21.57 9.69
CA THR A 219 -5.76 22.53 8.95
C THR A 219 -6.35 22.95 7.61
N SER A 220 -7.28 22.16 7.06
CA SER A 220 -7.91 22.40 5.75
C SER A 220 -9.30 23.04 5.87
N GLY A 221 -9.79 23.27 7.08
CA GLY A 221 -11.14 23.80 7.33
C GLY A 221 -12.27 22.83 6.95
N ILE A 222 -12.00 21.52 7.01
CA ILE A 222 -12.98 20.46 6.76
C ILE A 222 -13.54 20.06 8.12
N ASP A 223 -14.77 20.49 8.44
CA ASP A 223 -15.45 20.21 9.71
C ASP A 223 -16.00 18.79 9.80
#